data_AF-A0A2U1KFN4-F1
#
_entry.id   AF-A0A2U1KFN4-F1
#
_cell.length_a   1.000
_cell.length_b   1.000
_cell.length_c   1.000
_cell.angle_alpha   90.00
_cell.angle_beta   90.00
_cell.angle_gamma   90.00
#
_symmetry.space_group_name_H-M   'P 1'
#
loop_
_entity.id
_entity.type
_entity.pdbx_description
1 polymer ?
#
loop_
_entity_poly.entity_id
_entity_poly.type
_entity_poly.pdbx_seq_one_letter_code
_entity_poly.pdbx_strand_id
1 'polypeptide(L)' 'MKELKEEIRSNKIEKRKKKEEREKRKKENVMKSSTKLQVISNPKTLKIAKSKKRKLLKMVPDSVVAKK' A
#
# COMPACT_ATOMS: atom_id res chain seq x y z
N MET A 1 30.00 -21.54 -1.77
CA MET A 1 30.20 -20.19 -1.15
C MET A 1 30.02 -19.04 -2.13
N LYS A 2 30.51 -19.12 -3.38
CA LYS A 2 30.41 -18.03 -4.37
C LYS A 2 28.97 -17.85 -4.88
N GLU A 3 28.30 -18.96 -5.20
CA GLU A 3 26.89 -19.01 -5.61
C GLU A 3 25.95 -18.46 -4.53
N LEU A 4 26.12 -18.90 -3.28
CA LEU A 4 25.38 -18.36 -2.12
C LEU A 4 25.55 -16.84 -1.95
N LYS A 5 26.76 -16.31 -2.18
CA LYS A 5 27.01 -14.86 -2.10
C LYS A 5 26.36 -14.10 -3.26
N GLU A 6 26.32 -14.68 -4.45
CA GLU A 6 25.65 -14.11 -5.62
C GLU A 6 24.12 -14.09 -5.44
N GLU A 7 23.55 -15.16 -4.89
CA GLU A 7 22.14 -15.25 -4.56
C GLU A 7 21.72 -14.27 -3.45
N ILE A 8 22.59 -14.02 -2.46
CA ILE A 8 22.34 -12.98 -1.45
C ILE A 8 22.35 -11.58 -2.10
N ARG A 9 23.21 -11.34 -3.10
CA ARG A 9 23.28 -10.06 -3.81
C ARG A 9 22.03 -9.83 -4.67
N SER A 10 21.59 -10.80 -5.45
CA SER A 10 20.37 -10.69 -6.25
C SER A 10 19.15 -10.42 -5.37
N ASN A 11 18.99 -11.16 -4.28
CA ASN A 11 17.92 -10.96 -3.31
C ASN A 11 17.92 -9.56 -2.68
N LYS A 12 19.09 -9.00 -2.36
CA LYS A 12 19.20 -7.62 -1.86
C LYS A 12 18.78 -6.60 -2.90
N ILE A 13 19.19 -6.78 -4.17
CA ILE A 13 18.82 -5.90 -5.27
C ILE A 13 17.30 -5.96 -5.52
N GLU A 14 16.71 -7.15 -5.54
CA GLU A 14 15.26 -7.31 -5.69
C GLU A 14 14.48 -6.64 -4.56
N LYS A 15 14.93 -6.79 -3.32
CA LYS A 15 14.30 -6.12 -2.16
C LYS A 15 14.35 -4.60 -2.30
N ARG A 16 15.46 -4.04 -2.79
CA ARG A 16 15.59 -2.59 -3.07
C ARG A 16 14.62 -2.15 -4.17
N LYS A 17 14.60 -2.84 -5.31
CA LYS A 17 13.67 -2.56 -6.42
C LYS A 17 12.20 -2.61 -5.99
N LYS A 18 11.80 -3.65 -5.24
CA LYS A 18 10.44 -3.77 -4.69
C LYS A 18 10.08 -2.63 -3.73
N LYS A 19 11.05 -2.11 -2.97
CA LYS A 19 10.83 -0.96 -2.08
C LYS A 19 10.64 0.33 -2.88
N GLU A 20 11.49 0.58 -3.87
CA GLU A 20 11.39 1.76 -4.73
C GLU A 20 10.08 1.79 -5.52
N GLU A 21 9.65 0.64 -6.07
CA GLU A 21 8.38 0.53 -6.78
C GLU A 21 7.18 0.83 -5.86
N ARG A 22 7.21 0.30 -4.62
CA ARG A 22 6.17 0.60 -3.62
C ARG A 22 6.12 2.09 -3.26
N GLU A 23 7.27 2.75 -3.12
CA GLU A 23 7.33 4.18 -2.83
C GLU A 23 6.84 5.03 -4.01
N LYS A 24 7.21 4.68 -5.24
CA LYS A 24 6.69 5.32 -6.46
C LYS A 24 5.18 5.21 -6.56
N ARG A 25 4.62 4.00 -6.42
CA ARG A 25 3.16 3.78 -6.41
C ARG A 25 2.45 4.56 -5.31
N LYS A 26 3.04 4.66 -4.12
CA LYS A 26 2.49 5.49 -3.03
C LYS A 26 2.45 6.98 -3.41
N LYS A 27 3.56 7.52 -3.94
CA LYS A 27 3.62 8.92 -4.38
C LYS A 27 2.60 9.20 -5.49
N GLU A 28 2.52 8.31 -6.48
CA GLU A 28 1.56 8.43 -7.58
C GLU A 28 0.11 8.38 -7.09
N ASN A 29 -0.20 7.48 -6.15
CA ASN A 29 -1.53 7.43 -5.54
C ASN A 29 -1.88 8.72 -4.81
N VAL A 30 -0.94 9.28 -4.01
CA VAL A 30 -1.15 10.56 -3.33
C VAL A 30 -1.43 11.69 -4.33
N MET A 31 -0.73 11.72 -5.47
CA MET A 31 -0.97 12.70 -6.54
C MET A 31 -2.35 12.51 -7.20
N LYS A 32 -2.77 11.26 -7.44
CA LYS A 32 -4.07 10.96 -8.08
C LYS A 32 -5.26 11.20 -7.17
N SER A 33 -5.18 10.83 -5.90
CA SER A 33 -6.30 10.94 -4.96
C SER A 33 -6.31 12.24 -4.16
N SER A 34 -5.31 13.12 -4.35
CA SER A 34 -5.03 14.37 -3.59
C SER A 34 -4.96 14.21 -2.06
N THR A 35 -5.24 13.02 -1.55
CA THR A 35 -5.34 12.65 -0.15
C THR A 35 -4.30 11.58 0.17
N LYS A 36 -3.74 11.65 1.37
CA LYS A 36 -2.72 10.70 1.87
C LYS A 36 -3.26 9.28 2.07
N LEU A 37 -4.58 9.11 2.01
CA LEU A 37 -5.29 7.87 2.29
C LEU A 37 -5.82 7.25 1.00
N GLN A 38 -5.69 5.94 0.87
CA GLN A 38 -6.30 5.22 -0.23
C GLN A 38 -7.80 5.07 0.05
N VAL A 39 -8.64 5.72 -0.75
CA VAL A 39 -10.10 5.58 -0.68
C VAL A 39 -10.48 4.25 -1.32
N ILE A 40 -11.03 3.33 -0.52
CA ILE A 40 -11.55 2.05 -0.99
C ILE A 40 -13.07 2.17 -1.04
N SER A 41 -13.64 2.27 -2.24
CA SER A 41 -15.09 2.42 -2.44
C SER A 41 -15.84 1.10 -2.59
N ASN A 42 -15.14 -0.04 -2.70
CA ASN A 42 -15.78 -1.34 -2.91
C ASN A 42 -16.55 -1.80 -1.64
N PRO A 43 -17.87 -2.07 -1.73
CA PRO A 43 -18.69 -2.45 -0.58
C PRO A 43 -18.28 -3.80 0.04
N LYS A 44 -17.72 -4.74 -0.75
CA LYS A 44 -17.24 -6.04 -0.23
C LYS A 44 -16.04 -5.87 0.72
N THR A 45 -15.14 -4.94 0.44
CA THR A 45 -13.95 -4.67 1.28
C THR A 45 -14.28 -3.77 2.48
N LEU A 46 -15.27 -2.87 2.38
CA LEU A 46 -15.75 -2.07 3.52
C LEU A 46 -16.36 -2.95 4.62
N LYS A 47 -17.00 -4.08 4.28
CA LYS A 47 -17.48 -5.06 5.27
C LYS A 47 -16.34 -5.65 6.11
N ILE A 48 -15.13 -5.75 5.55
CA ILE A 48 -13.93 -6.23 6.26
C ILE A 48 -13.45 -5.20 7.29
N ALA A 49 -13.61 -3.89 7.02
CA ALA A 49 -13.27 -2.83 7.97
C ALA A 49 -14.14 -2.87 9.25
N LYS A 50 -15.41 -3.29 9.13
CA LYS A 50 -16.33 -3.46 10.26
C LYS A 50 -16.08 -4.75 11.06
N SER A 51 -15.29 -5.69 10.52
CA SER A 51 -14.97 -6.95 11.18
C SER A 51 -13.95 -6.75 12.31
N LYS A 52 -14.37 -7.05 13.55
CA LYS A 52 -13.56 -6.89 14.77
C LYS A 52 -12.27 -7.72 14.77
N LYS A 53 -12.19 -8.80 13.97
CA LYS A 53 -11.08 -9.78 14.04
C LYS A 53 -9.74 -9.27 13.53
N ARG A 54 -9.68 -8.26 12.65
CA ARG A 54 -8.40 -7.86 12.02
C ARG A 54 -8.10 -6.36 11.98
N LYS A 55 -9.06 -5.44 12.16
CA LYS A 55 -8.85 -3.96 12.19
C LYS A 55 -7.83 -3.43 11.15
N LEU A 56 -7.68 -4.09 10.00
CA LEU A 56 -6.65 -3.75 8.99
C LEU A 56 -7.01 -2.49 8.20
N LEU A 57 -8.28 -2.11 8.23
CA LEU A 57 -8.84 -0.95 7.55
C LEU A 57 -9.52 -0.06 8.59
N LYS A 58 -9.21 1.24 8.58
CA LYS A 58 -9.91 2.25 9.37
C LYS A 58 -10.90 2.96 8.47
N MET A 59 -12.13 3.16 8.95
CA MET A 59 -13.07 4.04 8.26
C MET A 59 -12.53 5.47 8.35
N VAL A 60 -12.44 6.12 7.19
CA VAL A 60 -12.06 7.52 7.08
C VAL A 60 -13.36 8.34 7.07
N PRO A 61 -13.46 9.42 7.86
CA PRO A 61 -14.60 10.31 7.79
C PRO A 61 -14.76 10.90 6.38
N ASP A 62 -16.00 11.03 5.93
CA ASP A 62 -16.32 11.59 4.61
C ASP A 62 -15.84 13.04 4.45
N SER A 63 -15.55 13.75 5.54
CA SER A 63 -14.98 15.11 5.53
C SER A 63 -13.53 15.17 5.01
N VAL A 64 -12.79 14.06 5.06
CA VAL A 64 -11.39 13.98 4.59
C VAL A 64 -11.31 13.56 3.12
N VAL A 65 -12.38 12.95 2.61
CA VAL A 65 -12.49 12.58 1.19
C VAL A 65 -13.15 13.76 0.50
N ALA A 66 -12.39 14.50 -0.30
CA ALA A 66 -12.96 15.55 -1.14
C ALA A 66 -14.06 14.92 -2.01
N LYS A 67 -15.33 15.28 -1.76
CA LYS A 67 -16.43 14.95 -2.66
C LYS A 67 -16.14 15.64 -3.98
N LYS A 68 -15.92 14.84 -5.03
CA LYS A 68 -16.05 15.31 -6.40
C LYS A 68 -17.53 15.48 -6.73
#